data_AF-A0A7V6R6Q2-F1
#
_entry.id   AF-A0A7V6R6Q2-F1
#
_cell.length_a   1.000
_cell.length_b   1.000
_cell.length_c   1.000
_cell.angle_alpha   90.00
_cell.angle_beta   90.00
_cell.angle_gamma   90.00
#
_symmetry.space_group_name_H-M   'P 1'
#
loop_
_entity.id
_entity.type
_entity.pdbx_description
1 polymer ?
#
loop_
_entity_poly.entity_id
_entity_poly.type
_entity_poly.pdbx_seq_one_letter_code
_entity_poly.pdbx_strand_id
1 'polypeptide(L)'
;MAMTDLEKFSPWNYTYNVKDQLKEFIYKRSNEAFAEGDVLRDSIKSIEVLEKRKVYIREKFIEALGGLPSSDAPLNPVITGTIHCRGFRIEKVIFESRPKVFVTANLYIPDGIAQRRGAVLFLCGHHEQAKHQDEYHKTPG
;
A
#
# COMPACT_ATOMS: atom_id res chain seq x y z
N MET A 1 -16.30 41.89 -2.73
CA MET A 1 -17.07 41.18 -1.68
C MET A 1 -16.99 39.70 -2.01
N ALA A 2 -16.33 38.91 -1.17
CA ALA A 2 -16.15 37.48 -1.43
C ALA A 2 -17.44 36.72 -1.12
N MET A 3 -17.65 35.58 -1.78
CA MET A 3 -18.85 34.75 -1.58
C MET A 3 -19.00 34.29 -0.10
N THR A 4 -17.87 34.16 0.60
CA THR A 4 -17.77 33.88 2.04
C THR A 4 -18.24 35.02 2.95
N ASP A 5 -18.26 36.27 2.47
CA ASP A 5 -18.77 37.41 3.24
C ASP A 5 -20.30 37.52 3.15
N LEU A 6 -20.91 37.02 2.06
CA LEU A 6 -22.37 37.00 1.87
C LEU A 6 -23.07 35.96 2.75
N GLU A 7 -22.41 34.86 3.09
CA GLU A 7 -22.96 33.80 3.96
C GLU A 7 -23.24 34.29 5.39
N LYS A 8 -22.55 35.33 5.85
CA LYS A 8 -22.74 35.92 7.19
C LYS A 8 -24.01 36.77 7.33
N PHE A 9 -24.65 37.15 6.22
CA PHE A 9 -25.78 38.10 6.21
C PHE A 9 -27.13 37.45 5.85
N SER A 10 -27.21 36.13 5.73
CA SER A 10 -28.50 35.45 5.51
C SER A 10 -29.34 35.48 6.79
N PRO A 11 -30.54 36.12 6.80
CA PRO A 11 -31.35 36.33 8.02
C PRO A 11 -31.98 35.05 8.57
N TRP A 12 -31.82 33.95 7.85
CA TRP A 12 -32.21 32.62 8.24
C TRP A 12 -31.15 31.69 7.67
N ASN A 13 -30.60 30.81 8.50
CA ASN A 13 -29.63 29.76 8.19
C ASN A 13 -30.15 28.72 7.15
N TYR A 14 -30.77 29.16 6.05
CA TYR A 14 -31.41 28.33 5.01
C TYR A 14 -30.45 27.74 3.99
N THR A 15 -29.15 27.85 4.25
CA THR A 15 -28.17 26.89 3.75
C THR A 15 -27.43 26.26 4.92
N TYR A 16 -28.16 25.82 5.96
CA TYR A 16 -27.75 24.64 6.71
C TYR A 16 -27.68 23.51 5.68
N ASN A 17 -26.55 23.38 5.01
CA ASN A 17 -26.33 22.31 4.08
C ASN A 17 -26.16 21.05 4.91
N VAL A 18 -27.28 20.44 5.29
CA VAL A 18 -27.32 19.15 5.99
C VAL A 18 -26.50 18.09 5.24
N LYS A 19 -26.31 18.26 3.92
CA LYS A 19 -25.45 17.38 3.11
C LYS A 19 -23.97 17.52 3.46
N ASP A 20 -23.53 18.68 3.95
CA ASP A 20 -22.12 18.97 4.25
C ASP A 20 -21.76 18.74 5.73
N GLN A 21 -22.71 18.59 6.65
CA GLN A 21 -22.40 18.44 8.08
C GLN A 21 -21.50 17.22 8.36
N LEU A 22 -21.78 16.07 7.74
CA LEU A 22 -20.93 14.88 7.89
C LEU A 22 -19.54 15.13 7.28
N LYS A 23 -19.48 15.75 6.11
CA LYS A 23 -18.23 16.07 5.42
C LYS A 23 -17.37 17.03 6.26
N GLU A 24 -17.96 18.11 6.77
CA GLU A 24 -17.29 19.09 7.62
C GLU A 24 -16.83 18.46 8.93
N PHE A 25 -17.67 17.64 9.57
CA PHE A 25 -17.28 16.92 10.78
C PHE A 25 -16.10 15.97 10.53
N ILE A 26 -16.12 15.19 9.45
CA ILE A 26 -15.03 14.29 9.09
C ILE A 26 -13.77 15.08 8.75
N TYR A 27 -13.86 16.15 7.96
CA TYR A 27 -12.70 16.98 7.61
C TYR A 27 -12.12 17.70 8.81
N LYS A 28 -12.96 18.22 9.71
CA LYS A 28 -12.50 18.82 10.96
C LYS A 28 -11.71 17.79 11.79
N ARG A 29 -12.27 16.60 12.00
CA ARG A 29 -11.57 15.52 12.73
C ARG A 29 -10.28 15.10 12.05
N SER A 30 -10.26 14.98 10.73
CA SER A 30 -9.05 14.65 9.97
C SER A 30 -7.99 15.74 10.13
N ASN A 31 -8.38 17.01 10.00
CA ASN A 31 -7.46 18.15 10.13
C ASN A 31 -6.89 18.26 11.55
N GLU A 32 -7.71 18.03 12.58
CA GLU A 32 -7.24 17.97 13.98
C GLU A 32 -6.23 16.84 14.16
N ALA A 33 -6.50 15.64 13.64
CA ALA A 33 -5.57 14.50 13.70
C ALA A 33 -4.28 14.75 12.90
N PHE A 34 -4.36 15.43 11.74
CA PHE A 34 -3.18 15.80 10.96
C PHE A 34 -2.32 16.83 11.70
N ALA A 35 -2.93 17.85 12.31
CA ALA A 35 -2.21 18.84 13.10
C ALA A 35 -1.49 18.21 14.30
N GLU A 36 -2.15 17.30 15.02
CA GLU A 36 -1.51 16.52 16.09
C GLU A 36 -0.36 15.65 15.54
N GLY A 37 -0.60 14.97 14.42
CA GLY A 37 0.41 14.16 13.74
C GLY A 37 1.65 14.94 13.31
N ASP A 38 1.46 16.17 12.84
CA ASP A 38 2.50 17.11 12.46
C ASP A 38 3.34 17.56 13.66
N VAL A 39 2.71 17.99 14.75
CA VAL A 39 3.39 18.36 16.01
C VAL A 39 4.26 17.21 16.52
N LEU A 40 3.69 16.00 16.56
CA LEU A 40 4.43 14.81 17.02
C LEU A 40 5.60 14.46 16.09
N ARG A 41 5.45 14.65 14.77
CA ARG A 41 6.55 14.43 13.82
C ARG A 41 7.66 15.46 14.03
N ASP A 42 7.31 16.73 14.19
CA ASP A 42 8.27 17.83 14.30
C ASP A 42 9.05 17.79 15.64
N SER A 43 8.48 17.14 16.66
CA SER A 43 9.13 16.87 17.94
C SER A 43 10.19 15.76 17.91
N ILE A 44 10.35 15.03 16.80
CA ILE A 44 11.38 13.98 16.69
C ILE A 44 12.76 14.64 16.61
N LYS A 45 13.51 14.61 17.71
CA LYS A 45 14.86 15.21 17.81
C LYS A 45 15.99 14.21 18.07
N SER A 46 15.68 12.92 18.18
CA SER A 46 16.68 11.87 18.42
C SER A 46 16.28 10.52 17.80
N ILE A 47 17.25 9.62 17.69
CA ILE A 47 17.04 8.26 17.16
C ILE A 47 16.10 7.48 18.08
N GLU A 48 16.21 7.64 19.40
CA GLU A 48 15.38 6.95 20.39
C GLU A 48 13.91 7.35 20.25
N VAL A 49 13.63 8.64 20.02
CA VAL A 49 12.27 9.14 19.78
C VAL A 49 11.73 8.61 18.44
N LEU A 50 12.57 8.58 17.40
CA LEU A 50 12.20 8.04 16.09
C LEU A 50 11.83 6.56 16.18
N GLU A 51 12.64 5.74 16.87
CA GLU A 51 12.38 4.31 17.01
C GLU A 51 11.08 4.04 17.78
N LYS A 52 10.81 4.79 18.86
CA LYS A 52 9.52 4.72 19.57
C LYS A 52 8.35 5.06 18.65
N ARG A 53 8.48 6.10 17.82
CA ARG A 53 7.42 6.49 16.88
C ARG A 53 7.22 5.45 15.77
N LYS A 54 8.28 4.82 15.26
CA LYS A 54 8.17 3.74 14.26
C LYS A 54 7.35 2.57 14.78
N VAL A 55 7.59 2.15 16.03
CA VAL A 55 6.81 1.09 16.70
C VAL A 55 5.35 1.52 16.82
N TYR A 56 5.10 2.72 17.37
CA TYR A 56 3.74 3.25 17.53
C TYR A 56 2.96 3.33 16.21
N ILE A 57 3.56 3.88 15.15
CA ILE A 57 2.91 4.01 13.84
C ILE A 57 2.61 2.63 13.25
N ARG A 58 3.53 1.67 13.38
CA ARG A 58 3.31 0.30 12.91
C ARG A 58 2.13 -0.35 13.64
N GLU A 59 2.06 -0.21 14.96
CA GLU A 59 0.97 -0.74 15.77
C GLU A 59 -0.37 -0.11 15.39
N LYS A 60 -0.44 1.22 15.31
CA LYS A 60 -1.66 1.94 14.92
C LYS A 60 -2.11 1.64 13.51
N PHE A 61 -1.17 1.45 12.58
CA PHE A 61 -1.49 1.04 11.22
C PHE A 61 -2.12 -0.37 11.19
N ILE A 62 -1.54 -1.34 11.91
CA ILE A 62 -2.08 -2.70 11.98
C ILE A 62 -3.45 -2.71 12.68
N GLU A 63 -3.61 -1.95 13.77
CA GLU A 63 -4.89 -1.79 14.47
C GLU A 63 -5.98 -1.23 13.54
N ALA A 64 -5.66 -0.19 12.76
CA ALA A 64 -6.58 0.44 11.81
C ALA A 64 -7.00 -0.50 10.66
N LEU A 65 -6.16 -1.47 10.29
CA LEU A 65 -6.52 -2.52 9.33
C LEU A 65 -7.43 -3.61 9.93
N GLY A 66 -7.67 -3.59 11.25
CA GLY A 66 -8.38 -4.65 11.98
C GLY A 66 -7.49 -5.84 12.37
N GLY A 67 -6.17 -5.63 12.40
CA GLY A 67 -5.18 -6.69 12.60
C GLY A 67 -4.70 -7.33 11.29
N LEU A 68 -3.74 -8.24 11.40
CA LEU A 68 -3.27 -9.07 10.29
C LEU A 68 -3.70 -10.53 10.50
N PRO A 69 -4.11 -11.24 9.44
CA PRO A 69 -4.35 -12.68 9.55
C PRO A 69 -3.05 -13.44 9.86
N SER A 70 -3.16 -14.64 10.45
CA SER A 70 -2.00 -15.53 10.62
C SER A 70 -1.35 -15.85 9.27
N SER A 71 -0.03 -15.86 9.27
CA SER A 71 0.83 -16.15 8.10
C SER A 71 1.48 -17.54 8.16
N ASP A 72 1.04 -18.42 9.06
CA ASP A 72 1.74 -19.69 9.37
C ASP A 72 1.37 -20.82 8.40
N ALA A 73 0.53 -20.55 7.41
CA ALA A 73 0.14 -21.52 6.40
C ALA A 73 1.30 -21.79 5.43
N PRO A 74 1.55 -23.07 5.06
CA PRO A 74 2.56 -23.38 4.06
C PRO A 74 2.16 -22.80 2.69
N LEU A 75 3.14 -22.24 1.96
CA LEU A 75 2.90 -21.62 0.65
C LEU A 75 2.49 -22.61 -0.45
N ASN A 76 2.75 -23.91 -0.29
CA ASN A 76 2.48 -24.95 -1.29
C ASN A 76 2.79 -24.53 -2.75
N PRO A 77 4.00 -24.02 -3.05
CA PRO A 77 4.29 -23.50 -4.38
C PRO A 77 4.45 -24.64 -5.40
N VAL A 78 3.90 -24.45 -6.58
CA VAL A 78 4.00 -25.36 -7.72
C VAL A 78 4.53 -24.59 -8.93
N ILE A 79 5.61 -25.09 -9.52
CA ILE A 79 6.11 -24.62 -10.81
C ILE A 79 5.28 -25.30 -11.90
N THR A 80 4.52 -24.51 -12.64
CA THR A 80 3.63 -24.99 -13.72
C THR A 80 4.28 -24.94 -15.10
N GLY A 81 5.50 -24.40 -15.18
CA GLY A 81 6.33 -24.43 -16.38
C GLY A 81 7.45 -23.40 -16.32
N THR A 82 8.39 -23.56 -17.24
CA THR A 82 9.60 -22.74 -17.31
C THR A 82 9.81 -22.24 -18.73
N ILE A 83 10.13 -20.95 -18.87
CA ILE A 83 10.53 -20.33 -20.14
C ILE A 83 12.02 -20.01 -20.05
N HIS A 84 12.79 -20.46 -21.03
CA HIS A 84 14.21 -20.13 -21.12
C HIS A 84 14.38 -18.87 -21.98
N CYS A 85 15.08 -17.89 -21.43
CA CYS A 85 15.42 -16.64 -22.10
C CYS A 85 16.95 -16.52 -22.20
N ARG A 86 17.43 -15.46 -22.85
CA ARG A 86 18.89 -15.22 -22.93
C ARG A 86 19.40 -14.71 -21.58
N GLY A 87 20.13 -15.55 -20.85
CA GLY A 87 20.80 -15.20 -19.59
C GLY A 87 19.93 -15.32 -18.33
N PHE A 88 18.70 -15.79 -18.47
CA PHE A 88 17.79 -16.07 -17.36
C PHE A 88 16.68 -17.02 -17.79
N ARG A 89 15.95 -17.57 -16.81
CA ARG A 89 14.69 -18.30 -17.02
C ARG A 89 13.54 -17.68 -16.24
N ILE A 90 12.32 -17.93 -16.67
CA ILE A 90 11.09 -17.54 -15.99
C ILE A 90 10.39 -18.81 -15.52
N GLU A 91 10.22 -18.98 -14.22
CA GLU A 91 9.40 -20.03 -13.62
C GLU A 91 7.98 -19.48 -13.36
N LYS A 92 6.96 -20.17 -13.87
CA LYS A 92 5.55 -19.83 -13.64
C LYS A 92 5.09 -20.52 -12.36
N VAL A 93 4.88 -19.75 -11.30
CA VAL A 93 4.56 -20.28 -9.96
C VAL A 93 3.10 -20.05 -9.64
N ILE A 94 2.45 -21.07 -9.10
CA ILE A 94 1.18 -20.95 -8.37
C ILE A 94 1.47 -21.31 -6.92
N PHE A 95 1.01 -20.49 -5.98
CA PHE A 95 1.18 -20.75 -4.54
C PHE A 95 -0.06 -20.34 -3.76
N GLU A 96 -0.20 -20.85 -2.54
CA GLU A 96 -1.25 -20.48 -1.60
C GLU A 96 -0.80 -19.30 -0.75
N SER A 97 -1.42 -18.12 -0.94
CA SER A 97 -1.16 -16.95 -0.06
C SER A 97 -1.83 -17.10 1.30
N ARG A 98 -2.91 -17.88 1.33
CA ARG A 98 -3.65 -18.38 2.49
C ARG A 98 -4.21 -19.76 2.13
N PRO A 99 -4.65 -20.59 3.10
CA PRO A 99 -5.20 -21.89 2.79
C PRO A 99 -6.30 -21.81 1.73
N LYS A 100 -6.09 -22.52 0.61
CA LYS A 100 -7.00 -22.56 -0.56
C LYS A 100 -7.17 -21.23 -1.31
N VAL A 101 -6.30 -20.24 -1.09
CA VAL A 101 -6.28 -18.97 -1.82
C VAL A 101 -5.05 -18.93 -2.72
N PHE A 102 -5.26 -19.22 -4.00
CA PHE A 102 -4.19 -19.35 -4.98
C PHE A 102 -3.80 -18.01 -5.60
N VAL A 103 -2.50 -17.76 -5.68
CA VAL A 103 -1.89 -16.60 -6.33
C VAL A 103 -0.90 -17.09 -7.38
N THR A 104 -0.86 -16.42 -8.52
CA THR A 104 0.08 -16.70 -9.61
C THR A 104 1.21 -15.67 -9.62
N ALA A 105 2.44 -16.11 -9.85
CA ALA A 105 3.60 -15.23 -10.00
C ALA A 105 4.53 -15.75 -11.12
N ASN A 106 5.36 -14.84 -11.63
CA ASN A 106 6.48 -15.17 -12.50
C ASN A 106 7.76 -14.93 -11.72
N LEU A 107 8.63 -15.94 -11.61
CA LEU A 107 9.92 -15.84 -10.95
C LEU A 107 11.04 -15.80 -12.00
N TYR A 108 11.74 -14.67 -12.08
CA TYR A 108 12.83 -14.44 -13.03
C TYR A 108 14.15 -14.79 -12.36
N ILE A 109 14.87 -15.77 -12.90
CA ILE A 109 16.07 -16.32 -12.30
C ILE A 109 17.22 -16.23 -13.30
N PRO A 110 18.24 -15.39 -13.05
CA PRO A 110 19.46 -15.37 -13.85
C PRO A 110 20.13 -16.74 -13.94
N ASP A 111 20.73 -17.03 -15.09
CA ASP A 111 21.50 -18.26 -15.27
C ASP A 111 22.77 -18.25 -14.41
N GLY A 112 23.31 -19.44 -14.12
CA GLY A 112 24.56 -19.58 -13.39
C GLY A 112 24.51 -19.22 -11.89
N ILE A 113 23.32 -19.02 -11.32
CA ILE A 113 23.15 -18.84 -9.86
C ILE A 113 23.48 -20.17 -9.16
N ALA A 114 24.65 -20.23 -8.52
CA ALA A 114 25.12 -21.38 -7.75
C ALA A 114 24.91 -21.23 -6.22
N GLN A 115 24.59 -20.02 -5.74
CA GLN A 115 24.43 -19.70 -4.32
C GLN A 115 23.23 -18.78 -4.11
N ARG A 116 22.74 -18.65 -2.87
CA ARG A 116 21.66 -17.72 -2.53
C ARG A 116 22.03 -16.28 -2.90
N ARG A 117 21.09 -15.55 -3.50
CA ARG A 117 21.24 -14.15 -3.90
C ARG A 117 20.07 -13.34 -3.37
N GLY A 118 20.21 -12.02 -3.39
CA GLY A 118 19.08 -11.12 -3.13
C GLY A 118 17.97 -11.34 -4.14
N ALA A 119 16.73 -11.18 -3.68
CA ALA A 119 15.53 -11.25 -4.50
C ALA A 119 14.80 -9.91 -4.43
N VAL A 120 14.14 -9.54 -5.53
CA VAL A 120 13.29 -8.35 -5.61
C VAL A 120 11.86 -8.82 -5.76
N LEU A 121 10.98 -8.39 -4.86
CA LEU A 121 9.54 -8.58 -5.00
C LEU A 121 8.97 -7.39 -5.78
N PHE A 122 8.42 -7.68 -6.96
CA PHE A 122 7.75 -6.70 -7.80
C PHE A 122 6.24 -6.95 -7.80
N LEU A 123 5.46 -5.90 -7.55
CA LEU A 123 4.00 -5.94 -7.58
C LEU A 123 3.51 -5.11 -8.77
N CYS A 124 2.69 -5.71 -9.63
CA CYS A 124 2.10 -4.99 -10.76
C CYS A 124 1.10 -3.93 -10.26
N GLY A 125 1.04 -2.81 -10.96
CA GLY A 125 -0.02 -1.81 -10.79
C GLY A 125 -1.36 -2.29 -11.35
N HIS A 126 -2.32 -1.37 -11.45
CA HIS A 126 -3.70 -1.63 -11.93
C HIS A 126 -3.79 -1.80 -13.45
N HIS A 127 -2.80 -2.43 -14.09
CA HIS A 127 -2.85 -2.73 -15.52
C HIS A 127 -3.84 -3.85 -15.81
N GLU A 128 -4.54 -3.75 -16.93
CA GLU A 128 -5.51 -4.75 -17.39
C GLU A 128 -4.89 -6.15 -17.52
N GLN A 129 -3.66 -6.23 -18.05
CA GLN A 129 -2.93 -7.49 -18.21
C GLN A 129 -2.12 -7.90 -16.97
N ALA A 130 -2.19 -7.13 -15.88
CA ALA A 130 -1.50 -7.39 -14.61
C ALA A 130 -0.01 -7.76 -14.82
N LYS A 131 0.44 -8.90 -14.29
CA LYS A 131 1.81 -9.41 -14.44
C LYS A 131 2.21 -9.79 -15.87
N HIS A 132 1.31 -9.69 -16.84
CA HIS A 132 1.60 -9.92 -18.25
C HIS A 132 1.75 -8.62 -19.05
N GLN A 133 1.60 -7.45 -18.42
CA GLN A 133 1.76 -6.18 -19.11
C GLN A 133 3.16 -6.07 -19.74
N ASP A 134 3.21 -5.74 -21.03
CA ASP A 134 4.46 -5.73 -21.80
C ASP A 134 5.53 -4.83 -21.19
N GLU A 135 5.13 -3.70 -20.59
CA GLU A 135 6.03 -2.75 -19.93
C GLU A 135 6.92 -3.42 -18.87
N TYR A 136 6.41 -4.44 -18.18
CA TYR A 136 7.17 -5.16 -17.15
C TYR A 136 8.16 -6.17 -17.71
N HIS A 137 8.06 -6.49 -19.01
CA HIS A 137 8.85 -7.52 -19.66
C HIS A 137 9.82 -6.97 -20.71
N LYS A 138 9.74 -5.67 -21.03
CA LYS A 138 10.63 -5.03 -21.99
C LYS A 138 12.02 -4.81 -21.38
N THR A 139 13.04 -5.32 -22.05
CA THR A 139 14.42 -4.83 -21.88
C THR A 139 14.62 -3.57 -22.71
N PRO A 140 15.36 -2.55 -22.23
CA PRO A 140 15.80 -1.45 -23.07
C PRO A 140 16.55 -2.03 -24.28
N GLY A 141 16.16 -1.59 -25.49
CA GLY A 141 16.82 -1.95 -26.74
C GLY A 141 18.16 -1.25 -26.91
#